data_AF-A0A6I8V400-F1
#
_entry.id   AF-A0A6I8V400-F1
#
_cell.length_a   1.000
_cell.length_b   1.000
_cell.length_c   1.000
_cell.angle_alpha   90.00
_cell.angle_beta   90.00
_cell.angle_gamma   90.00
#
_symmetry.space_group_name_H-M   'P 1'
#
loop_
_entity.id
_entity.type
_entity.pdbx_description
1 polymer ?
#
loop_
_entity_poly.entity_id
_entity_poly.type
_entity_poly.pdbx_seq_one_letter_code
_entity_poly.pdbx_strand_id
1 'polypeptide(L)'
;MTCVAHQEKCTYIPEIETPPEPWNGLLIGTDPNSNMFHAHSDIQFMLQKDIVWRSRNSSQPCGKWFAGQFIVNVSLGTDLWMMCVSSQICMHFGYLAKKLAAYLPSRERERADCEFLCSFVQKHQQILRLHKEVNQVFGLLLASNLFTTASLLCCMAFYTVVQGLNAEGISYMMLFASVAAQFYMVSSYGQRLIDLSFSISMAAYLQNWYDGSIRYKKDLLLIMARAQRPAEISAKGIIVISLDTFKILMSITYRFFAVIRQTVGK
;
A
#
# COMPACT_ATOMS: atom_id res chain seq x y z
N MET A 1 -47.77 -41.66 -24.04
CA MET A 1 -46.99 -41.88 -22.81
C MET A 1 -47.13 -40.60 -21.97
N THR A 2 -48.26 -40.41 -21.25
CA THR A 2 -48.48 -40.75 -19.83
C THR A 2 -47.52 -40.01 -18.89
N CYS A 3 -47.90 -39.33 -17.80
CA CYS A 3 -49.13 -38.71 -17.28
C CYS A 3 -48.72 -38.05 -15.93
N VAL A 4 -49.59 -37.21 -15.37
CA VAL A 4 -49.73 -36.84 -13.94
C VAL A 4 -49.07 -35.54 -13.43
N ALA A 5 -49.96 -34.70 -12.88
CA ALA A 5 -49.79 -33.47 -12.14
C ALA A 5 -49.32 -33.68 -10.68
N HIS A 6 -48.77 -32.63 -10.04
CA HIS A 6 -49.26 -32.23 -8.71
C HIS A 6 -48.77 -30.83 -8.29
N GLN A 7 -49.73 -29.96 -8.03
CA GLN A 7 -49.60 -28.75 -7.23
C GLN A 7 -49.30 -29.06 -5.76
N GLU A 8 -48.63 -28.08 -5.12
CA GLU A 8 -48.68 -27.70 -3.71
C GLU A 8 -48.20 -28.69 -2.65
N LYS A 9 -47.09 -28.33 -2.00
CA LYS A 9 -46.95 -28.43 -0.54
C LYS A 9 -46.12 -27.26 -0.01
N CYS A 10 -46.83 -26.27 0.53
CA CYS A 10 -46.31 -25.34 1.53
C CYS A 10 -45.75 -26.18 2.68
N THR A 11 -44.45 -26.10 2.94
CA THR A 11 -43.86 -26.67 4.15
C THR A 11 -43.71 -25.56 5.16
N TYR A 12 -44.60 -25.62 6.16
CA TYR A 12 -44.65 -24.83 7.38
C TYR A 12 -43.25 -24.60 7.99
N ILE A 13 -42.85 -23.34 8.16
CA ILE A 13 -41.74 -22.96 9.05
C ILE A 13 -42.41 -22.76 10.43
N PRO A 14 -42.14 -23.59 11.45
CA PRO A 14 -42.60 -23.26 12.79
C PRO A 14 -41.83 -22.03 13.29
N GLU A 15 -42.60 -21.05 13.73
CA GLU A 15 -42.16 -19.85 14.44
C GLU A 15 -41.52 -20.32 15.76
N ILE A 16 -40.19 -20.25 15.85
CA ILE A 16 -39.47 -20.56 17.09
C ILE A 16 -39.55 -19.32 17.98
N GLU A 17 -40.35 -19.43 19.04
CA GLU A 17 -40.36 -18.52 20.18
C GLU A 17 -38.93 -18.24 20.65
N THR A 18 -38.58 -16.95 20.73
CA THR A 18 -37.38 -16.48 21.43
C THR A 18 -37.55 -16.73 22.92
N PRO A 19 -36.71 -17.55 23.60
CA PRO A 19 -36.72 -17.59 25.05
C PRO A 19 -36.05 -16.33 25.61
N PRO A 20 -36.54 -15.80 26.75
CA PRO A 20 -35.98 -14.61 27.37
C PRO A 20 -34.59 -14.90 27.93
N GLU A 21 -33.71 -13.90 27.91
CA GLU A 21 -32.42 -13.97 28.58
C GLU A 21 -32.55 -14.39 30.06
N PRO A 22 -31.54 -15.09 30.57
CA PRO A 22 -31.01 -14.70 31.87
C PRO A 22 -29.47 -14.68 31.85
N TRP A 23 -28.89 -13.49 31.71
CA TRP A 23 -27.62 -13.20 32.39
C TRP A 23 -27.93 -12.85 33.84
N ASN A 24 -27.99 -13.86 34.71
CA ASN A 24 -27.87 -13.67 36.16
C ASN A 24 -27.45 -14.99 36.81
N GLY A 25 -26.21 -15.06 37.27
CA GLY A 25 -25.74 -16.16 38.10
C GLY A 25 -24.32 -16.65 37.82
N LEU A 26 -23.34 -15.75 37.86
CA LEU A 26 -21.95 -16.15 38.06
C LEU A 26 -21.80 -16.59 39.54
N LEU A 27 -22.00 -17.87 39.84
CA LEU A 27 -21.63 -18.44 41.13
C LEU A 27 -20.70 -19.64 40.93
N ILE A 28 -19.49 -19.43 41.46
CA ILE A 28 -18.40 -20.38 41.62
C ILE A 28 -18.91 -21.51 42.53
N GLY A 29 -19.05 -22.71 41.96
CA GLY A 29 -19.34 -23.95 42.68
C GLY A 29 -18.33 -25.02 42.27
N THR A 30 -17.40 -25.33 43.16
CA THR A 30 -16.42 -26.41 43.02
C THR A 30 -17.09 -27.74 43.39
N ASP A 31 -17.45 -28.54 42.39
CA ASP A 31 -17.80 -29.96 42.56
C ASP A 31 -17.05 -30.81 41.50
N PRO A 32 -16.28 -31.86 41.87
CA PRO A 32 -15.37 -32.51 40.92
C PRO A 32 -15.99 -33.56 39.97
N ASN A 33 -17.28 -33.90 40.11
CA ASN A 33 -17.87 -35.06 39.42
C ASN A 33 -19.10 -34.79 38.52
N SER A 34 -19.51 -33.52 38.31
CA SER A 34 -20.66 -33.17 37.46
C SER A 34 -20.30 -32.51 36.11
N ASN A 35 -19.02 -32.19 35.88
CA ASN A 35 -18.60 -31.34 34.75
C ASN A 35 -18.41 -32.07 33.40
N MET A 36 -18.54 -33.40 33.33
CA MET A 36 -18.26 -34.14 32.09
C MET A 36 -19.48 -34.26 31.15
N PHE A 37 -20.69 -34.32 31.69
CA PHE A 37 -21.91 -34.48 30.87
C PHE A 37 -22.43 -33.17 30.29
N HIS A 38 -22.27 -32.04 30.99
CA HIS A 38 -22.63 -30.71 30.47
C HIS A 38 -21.66 -30.21 29.38
N ALA A 39 -20.35 -30.50 29.50
CA ALA A 39 -19.37 -30.15 28.48
C ALA A 39 -19.65 -30.84 27.13
N HIS A 40 -20.20 -32.06 27.15
CA HIS A 40 -20.52 -32.80 25.93
C HIS A 40 -21.71 -32.20 25.17
N SER A 41 -22.72 -31.65 25.86
CA SER A 41 -23.85 -30.94 25.23
C SER A 41 -23.44 -29.57 24.68
N ASP A 42 -22.55 -28.84 25.36
CA ASP A 42 -22.09 -27.52 24.91
C ASP A 42 -21.17 -27.60 23.69
N ILE A 43 -20.33 -28.65 23.59
CA ILE A 43 -19.50 -28.92 22.41
C ILE A 43 -20.37 -29.29 21.20
N GLN A 44 -21.43 -30.08 21.38
CA GLN A 44 -22.38 -30.40 20.31
C GLN A 44 -23.14 -29.15 19.83
N PHE A 45 -23.50 -28.26 20.75
CA PHE A 45 -24.15 -26.99 20.42
C PHE A 45 -23.22 -26.01 19.69
N MET A 46 -21.94 -25.93 20.08
CA MET A 46 -20.93 -25.16 19.35
C MET A 46 -20.65 -25.73 17.96
N LEU A 47 -20.52 -27.05 17.83
CA LEU A 47 -20.33 -27.72 16.54
C LEU A 47 -21.53 -27.50 15.61
N GLN A 48 -22.76 -27.56 16.12
CA GLN A 48 -23.95 -27.25 15.32
C GLN A 48 -23.98 -25.79 14.86
N LYS A 49 -23.58 -24.85 15.72
CA LYS A 49 -23.47 -23.43 15.34
C LYS A 49 -22.37 -23.20 14.29
N ASP A 50 -21.22 -23.85 14.41
CA ASP A 50 -20.15 -23.79 13.41
C ASP A 50 -20.53 -24.45 12.09
N ILE A 51 -21.25 -25.57 12.11
CA ILE A 51 -21.77 -26.25 10.91
C ILE A 51 -22.83 -25.39 10.23
N VAL A 52 -23.74 -24.76 10.99
CA VAL A 52 -24.75 -23.83 10.46
C VAL A 52 -24.10 -22.55 9.93
N TRP A 53 -23.10 -22.00 10.62
CA TRP A 53 -22.33 -20.85 10.14
C TRP A 53 -21.56 -21.22 8.87
N ARG A 54 -20.89 -22.37 8.82
CA ARG A 54 -20.17 -22.89 7.64
C ARG A 54 -21.11 -23.22 6.48
N SER A 55 -22.32 -23.73 6.75
CA SER A 55 -23.36 -24.02 5.76
C SER A 55 -24.01 -22.73 5.20
N ARG A 56 -24.30 -21.74 6.05
CA ARG A 56 -24.79 -20.40 5.66
C ARG A 56 -23.71 -19.59 4.91
N ASN A 57 -22.46 -19.80 5.28
CA ASN A 57 -21.27 -19.23 4.62
C ASN A 57 -20.95 -19.95 3.28
N SER A 58 -21.41 -21.19 3.09
CA SER A 58 -21.33 -21.95 1.83
C SER A 58 -22.43 -21.59 0.84
N SER A 59 -23.53 -20.98 1.28
CA SER A 59 -24.73 -20.72 0.47
C SER A 59 -24.77 -19.33 -0.19
N GLN A 60 -23.80 -18.45 0.08
CA GLN A 60 -23.56 -17.23 -0.69
C GLN A 60 -22.13 -17.15 -1.27
N PRO A 61 -21.74 -18.07 -2.17
CA PRO A 61 -20.43 -18.01 -2.81
C PRO A 61 -20.27 -16.70 -3.61
N CYS A 62 -21.30 -16.27 -4.36
CA CYS A 62 -21.27 -15.02 -5.12
C CYS A 62 -20.94 -13.80 -4.27
N GLY A 63 -21.58 -13.64 -3.10
CA GLY A 63 -21.36 -12.48 -2.23
C GLY A 63 -19.91 -12.33 -1.76
N LYS A 64 -19.24 -13.45 -1.46
CA LYS A 64 -17.82 -13.47 -1.08
C LYS A 64 -16.89 -13.15 -2.24
N TRP A 65 -17.16 -13.68 -3.43
CA TRP A 65 -16.38 -13.37 -4.62
C TRP A 65 -16.52 -11.88 -4.99
N PHE A 66 -17.73 -11.31 -4.89
CA PHE A 66 -17.95 -9.88 -5.10
C PHE A 66 -17.24 -9.02 -4.05
N ALA A 67 -17.32 -9.39 -2.78
CA ALA A 67 -16.64 -8.67 -1.71
C ALA A 67 -15.11 -8.68 -1.89
N GLY A 68 -14.52 -9.84 -2.23
CA GLY A 68 -13.07 -9.97 -2.48
C GLY A 68 -12.62 -9.13 -3.68
N GLN A 69 -13.34 -9.20 -4.80
CA GLN A 69 -13.06 -8.38 -5.98
C GLN A 69 -13.17 -6.88 -5.69
N PHE A 70 -14.16 -6.48 -4.89
CA PHE A 70 -14.33 -5.08 -4.50
C PHE A 70 -13.12 -4.55 -3.70
N ILE A 71 -12.64 -5.32 -2.72
CA ILE A 71 -11.47 -4.95 -1.90
C ILE A 71 -10.22 -4.76 -2.77
N VAL A 72 -9.96 -5.71 -3.68
CA VAL A 72 -8.78 -5.62 -4.57
C VAL A 72 -8.89 -4.41 -5.49
N ASN A 73 -10.06 -4.14 -6.07
CA ASN A 73 -10.27 -2.99 -6.94
C ASN A 73 -10.09 -1.66 -6.19
N VAL A 74 -10.56 -1.55 -4.94
CA VAL A 74 -10.36 -0.34 -4.12
C VAL A 74 -8.89 -0.15 -3.77
N SER A 75 -8.17 -1.22 -3.42
CA SER A 75 -6.73 -1.15 -3.13
C SER A 75 -5.94 -0.72 -4.37
N LEU A 76 -6.17 -1.35 -5.52
CA LEU A 76 -5.51 -1.00 -6.77
C LEU A 76 -5.87 0.43 -7.20
N GLY A 77 -7.12 0.85 -7.03
CA GLY A 77 -7.54 2.23 -7.31
C GLY A 77 -6.80 3.24 -6.44
N THR A 78 -6.57 2.93 -5.17
CA THR A 78 -5.82 3.79 -4.24
C THR A 78 -4.36 3.90 -4.66
N ASP A 79 -3.72 2.78 -5.01
CA ASP A 79 -2.33 2.79 -5.49
C ASP A 79 -2.17 3.52 -6.81
N LEU A 80 -3.09 3.29 -7.77
CA LEU A 80 -3.10 3.99 -9.04
C LEU A 80 -3.26 5.50 -8.84
N TRP A 81 -4.16 5.92 -7.96
CA TRP A 81 -4.33 7.32 -7.63
C TRP A 81 -3.05 7.92 -7.03
N MET A 82 -2.38 7.21 -6.11
CA MET A 82 -1.07 7.60 -5.58
C MET A 82 0.00 7.72 -6.67
N MET A 83 0.07 6.76 -7.61
CA MET A 83 1.00 6.80 -8.74
C MET A 83 0.72 8.00 -9.65
N CYS A 84 -0.55 8.30 -9.92
CA CYS A 84 -0.92 9.45 -10.72
C CYS A 84 -0.48 10.77 -10.08
N VAL A 85 -0.76 10.96 -8.78
CA VAL A 85 -0.37 12.19 -8.06
C VAL A 85 1.15 12.34 -7.99
N SER A 86 1.87 11.26 -7.65
CA SER A 86 3.34 11.29 -7.61
C SER A 86 3.94 11.54 -8.99
N SER A 87 3.38 10.96 -10.05
CA SER A 87 3.79 11.19 -11.45
C SER A 87 3.57 12.65 -11.88
N GLN A 88 2.45 13.27 -11.49
CA GLN A 88 2.22 14.70 -11.78
C GLN A 88 3.27 15.60 -11.11
N ILE A 89 3.60 15.34 -9.84
CA ILE A 89 4.64 16.09 -9.14
C ILE A 89 6.01 15.88 -9.82
N CYS A 90 6.34 14.65 -10.20
CA CYS A 90 7.54 14.33 -10.96
C CYS A 90 7.60 15.12 -12.28
N MET A 91 6.49 15.19 -13.02
CA MET A 91 6.40 15.95 -14.27
C MET A 91 6.64 17.45 -14.04
N HIS A 92 6.09 18.03 -12.97
CA HIS A 92 6.33 19.44 -12.61
C HIS A 92 7.79 19.71 -12.27
N PHE A 93 8.45 18.86 -11.48
CA PHE A 93 9.88 18.99 -11.19
C PHE A 93 10.73 18.84 -12.45
N GLY A 94 10.43 17.86 -13.30
CA GLY A 94 11.14 17.64 -14.56
C GLY A 94 10.98 18.80 -15.55
N TYR A 95 9.76 19.35 -15.68
CA TYR A 95 9.51 20.55 -16.47
C TYR A 95 10.31 21.74 -15.97
N LEU A 96 10.33 21.94 -14.65
CA LEU A 96 11.05 23.04 -14.02
C LEU A 96 12.56 22.92 -14.23
N ALA A 97 13.13 21.72 -14.06
CA ALA A 97 14.54 21.45 -14.33
C ALA A 97 14.92 21.74 -15.80
N LYS A 98 14.11 21.25 -16.76
CA LYS A 98 14.34 21.51 -18.20
C LYS A 98 14.23 23.00 -18.54
N LYS A 99 13.25 23.70 -17.96
CA LYS A 99 13.05 25.13 -18.17
C LYS A 99 14.24 25.96 -17.65
N LEU A 100 14.84 25.55 -16.53
CA LEU A 100 16.03 26.20 -16.00
C LEU A 100 17.26 25.95 -16.88
N ALA A 101 17.51 24.68 -17.24
CA ALA A 101 18.64 24.30 -18.08
C ALA A 101 18.64 24.99 -19.46
N ALA A 102 17.46 25.22 -20.04
CA ALA A 102 17.32 25.88 -21.34
C ALA A 102 17.45 27.42 -21.28
N TYR A 103 17.50 28.03 -20.09
CA TYR A 103 17.54 29.48 -19.96
C TYR A 103 18.96 30.02 -20.17
N LEU A 104 19.15 31.00 -21.06
CA LEU A 104 20.44 31.65 -21.27
C LEU A 104 20.43 33.05 -20.63
N PRO A 105 21.13 33.26 -19.50
CA PRO A 105 21.20 34.55 -18.85
C PRO A 105 22.13 35.50 -19.62
N SER A 106 21.90 36.80 -19.51
CA SER A 106 22.76 37.82 -20.13
C SER A 106 22.85 39.05 -19.24
N ARG A 107 24.05 39.63 -19.09
CA ARG A 107 24.26 40.85 -18.30
C ARG A 107 23.40 42.03 -18.75
N GLU A 108 23.08 42.14 -20.04
CA GLU A 108 22.28 43.24 -20.58
C GLU A 108 20.80 43.13 -20.20
N ARG A 109 20.31 41.92 -19.88
CA ARG A 109 18.90 41.62 -19.59
C ARG A 109 18.65 41.31 -18.12
N GLU A 110 19.37 41.97 -17.22
CA GLU A 110 19.30 41.70 -15.77
C GLU A 110 17.86 41.74 -15.20
N ARG A 111 17.04 42.71 -15.63
CA ARG A 111 15.64 42.81 -15.15
C ARG A 111 14.80 41.60 -15.55
N ALA A 112 14.89 41.18 -16.82
CA ALA A 112 14.18 40.00 -17.32
C ALA A 112 14.68 38.71 -16.68
N ASP A 113 15.99 38.58 -16.47
CA ASP A 113 16.60 37.45 -15.75
C ASP A 113 16.08 37.35 -14.30
N CYS A 114 15.97 38.49 -13.60
CA CYS A 114 15.41 38.55 -12.25
C CYS A 114 13.91 38.18 -12.23
N GLU A 115 13.12 38.68 -13.17
CA GLU A 115 11.69 38.35 -13.29
C GLU A 115 11.48 36.86 -13.58
N PHE A 116 12.27 36.29 -14.50
CA PHE A 116 12.27 34.86 -14.80
C PHE A 116 12.56 34.04 -13.53
N LEU A 117 13.63 34.39 -12.81
CA LEU A 117 14.05 33.66 -11.63
C LEU A 117 13.05 33.80 -10.47
N CYS A 118 12.44 34.97 -10.30
CA CYS A 118 11.35 35.18 -9.36
C CYS A 118 10.15 34.27 -9.67
N SER A 119 9.71 34.23 -10.95
CA SER A 119 8.62 33.35 -11.38
C SER A 119 8.96 31.85 -11.22
N PHE A 120 10.23 31.51 -11.41
CA PHE A 120 10.76 30.16 -11.21
C PHE A 120 10.69 29.75 -9.74
N VAL A 121 11.18 30.61 -8.84
CA VAL A 121 11.18 30.37 -7.40
C VAL A 121 9.76 30.24 -6.87
N GLN A 122 8.83 31.10 -7.32
CA GLN A 122 7.41 31.01 -6.93
C GLN A 122 6.82 29.64 -7.32
N LYS A 123 7.05 29.18 -8.56
CA LYS A 123 6.60 27.86 -9.02
C LYS A 123 7.27 26.72 -8.25
N HIS A 124 8.58 26.81 -8.02
CA HIS A 124 9.32 25.81 -7.23
C HIS A 124 8.77 25.68 -5.82
N GLN A 125 8.50 26.81 -5.15
CA GLN A 125 7.90 26.83 -3.82
C GLN A 125 6.48 26.26 -3.80
N GLN A 126 5.68 26.54 -4.82
CA GLN A 126 4.33 25.98 -4.94
C GLN A 126 4.37 24.45 -5.07
N ILE A 127 5.27 23.91 -5.91
CA ILE A 127 5.45 22.46 -6.07
C ILE A 127 5.93 21.83 -4.75
N LEU A 128 6.86 22.49 -4.03
CA LEU A 128 7.33 22.01 -2.73
C LEU A 128 6.22 22.00 -1.66
N ARG A 129 5.30 22.98 -1.67
CA ARG A 129 4.13 23.01 -0.79
C ARG A 129 3.17 21.87 -1.12
N LEU A 130 2.85 21.68 -2.40
CA LEU A 130 2.01 20.57 -2.87
C LEU A 130 2.62 19.22 -2.48
N HIS A 131 3.92 19.03 -2.69
CA HIS A 131 4.64 17.83 -2.26
C HIS A 131 4.50 17.61 -0.74
N LYS A 132 4.59 18.66 0.07
CA LYS A 132 4.45 18.55 1.53
C LYS A 132 3.06 18.09 1.95
N GLU A 133 2.01 18.62 1.31
CA GLU A 133 0.62 18.20 1.55
C GLU A 133 0.40 16.73 1.15
N VAL A 134 0.88 16.36 -0.04
CA VAL A 134 0.87 14.97 -0.53
C VAL A 134 1.62 14.06 0.44
N ASN A 135 2.80 14.45 0.91
CA ASN A 135 3.55 13.67 1.88
C ASN A 135 2.81 13.54 3.23
N GLN A 136 2.06 14.55 3.67
CA GLN A 136 1.25 14.45 4.89
C GLN A 136 0.11 13.45 4.76
N VAL A 137 -0.56 13.41 3.62
CA VAL A 137 -1.68 12.48 3.36
C VAL A 137 -1.16 11.07 3.11
N PHE A 138 -0.18 10.92 2.22
CA PHE A 138 0.28 9.61 1.75
C PHE A 138 1.42 9.01 2.56
N GLY A 139 2.14 9.80 3.36
CA GLY A 139 3.29 9.31 4.13
C GLY A 139 2.90 8.14 5.05
N LEU A 140 1.85 8.32 5.85
CA LEU A 140 1.36 7.25 6.73
C LEU A 140 0.79 6.07 5.94
N LEU A 141 0.07 6.35 4.85
CA LEU A 141 -0.50 5.32 3.98
C LEU A 141 0.61 4.42 3.39
N LEU A 142 1.70 5.01 2.92
CA LEU A 142 2.84 4.26 2.36
C LEU A 142 3.59 3.42 3.40
N ALA A 143 3.72 3.92 4.63
CA ALA A 143 4.23 3.08 5.72
C ALA A 143 3.31 1.89 5.98
N SER A 144 2.00 2.10 6.06
CA SER A 144 1.03 1.00 6.22
C SER A 144 1.07 0.00 5.06
N ASN A 145 1.30 0.47 3.83
CA ASN A 145 1.47 -0.36 2.66
C ASN A 145 2.76 -1.20 2.76
N LEU A 146 3.86 -0.62 3.23
CA LEU A 146 5.11 -1.37 3.46
C LEU A 146 4.91 -2.49 4.50
N PHE A 147 4.25 -2.22 5.63
CA PHE A 147 3.97 -3.26 6.63
C PHE A 147 3.06 -4.37 6.09
N THR A 148 2.04 -3.99 5.32
CA THR A 148 1.10 -4.93 4.70
C THR A 148 1.81 -5.82 3.68
N THR A 149 2.62 -5.24 2.80
CA THR A 149 3.40 -6.00 1.81
C THR A 149 4.42 -6.90 2.47
N ALA A 150 5.15 -6.43 3.51
CA ALA A 150 6.06 -7.28 4.29
C ALA A 150 5.37 -8.48 4.91
N SER A 151 4.20 -8.27 5.53
CA SER A 151 3.42 -9.33 6.16
C SER A 151 2.91 -10.34 5.13
N LEU A 152 2.40 -9.88 3.98
CA LEU A 152 1.97 -10.75 2.89
C LEU A 152 3.13 -11.56 2.33
N LEU A 153 4.27 -10.95 2.02
CA LEU A 153 5.45 -11.67 1.52
C LEU A 153 5.92 -12.75 2.50
N CYS A 154 5.91 -12.45 3.81
CA CYS A 154 6.22 -13.39 4.88
C CYS A 154 5.24 -14.58 4.93
N CYS A 155 3.93 -14.33 4.92
CA CYS A 155 2.92 -15.39 4.90
C CYS A 155 3.04 -16.27 3.65
N MET A 156 3.22 -15.65 2.49
CA MET A 156 3.34 -16.36 1.21
C MET A 156 4.62 -17.22 1.17
N ALA A 157 5.72 -16.71 1.72
CA ALA A 157 6.96 -17.48 1.89
C ALA A 157 6.74 -18.72 2.79
N PHE A 158 5.95 -18.60 3.86
CA PHE A 158 5.61 -19.75 4.70
C PHE A 158 4.71 -20.76 3.96
N TYR A 159 3.63 -20.31 3.32
CA TYR A 159 2.70 -21.19 2.60
C TYR A 159 3.38 -21.97 1.46
N THR A 160 4.27 -21.33 0.72
CA THR A 160 5.03 -21.99 -0.36
C THR A 160 5.95 -23.10 0.14
N VAL A 161 6.51 -22.97 1.36
CA VAL A 161 7.30 -24.04 1.98
C VAL A 161 6.44 -25.21 2.45
N VAL A 162 5.26 -24.93 3.02
CA VAL A 162 4.36 -25.97 3.56
C VAL A 162 3.68 -26.78 2.46
N GLN A 163 3.17 -26.13 1.41
CA GLN A 163 2.40 -26.78 0.34
C GLN A 163 3.28 -27.48 -0.72
N GLY A 164 4.56 -27.14 -0.79
CA GLY A 164 5.46 -27.63 -1.84
C GLY A 164 5.11 -27.10 -3.24
N LEU A 165 5.74 -27.66 -4.28
CA LEU A 165 5.58 -27.25 -5.69
C LEU A 165 4.36 -27.90 -6.37
N ASN A 166 3.17 -27.70 -5.79
CA ASN A 166 1.89 -28.12 -6.38
C ASN A 166 1.26 -27.00 -7.23
N ALA A 167 0.15 -27.28 -7.93
CA ALA A 167 -0.59 -26.28 -8.73
C ALA A 167 -1.03 -25.05 -7.89
N GLU A 168 -1.39 -25.28 -6.63
CA GLU A 168 -1.66 -24.20 -5.67
C GLU A 168 -0.39 -23.41 -5.32
N GLY A 169 0.74 -24.09 -5.14
CA GLY A 169 2.05 -23.47 -4.91
C GLY A 169 2.48 -22.52 -6.04
N ILE A 170 2.22 -22.89 -7.30
CA ILE A 170 2.45 -22.02 -8.46
C ILE A 170 1.60 -20.74 -8.36
N SER A 171 0.34 -20.88 -7.96
CA SER A 171 -0.58 -19.73 -7.78
C SER A 171 -0.06 -18.77 -6.70
N TYR A 172 0.44 -19.30 -5.58
CA TYR A 172 1.07 -18.50 -4.53
C TYR A 172 2.36 -17.80 -4.99
N MET A 173 3.19 -18.44 -5.82
CA MET A 173 4.37 -17.77 -6.40
C MET A 173 3.99 -16.62 -7.35
N MET A 174 2.93 -16.77 -8.15
CA MET A 174 2.44 -15.68 -9.00
C MET A 174 1.94 -14.50 -8.15
N LEU A 175 1.22 -14.78 -7.07
CA LEU A 175 0.77 -13.77 -6.12
C LEU A 175 1.93 -13.08 -5.39
N PHE A 176 2.98 -13.82 -5.04
CA PHE A 176 4.21 -13.23 -4.49
C PHE A 176 4.84 -12.25 -5.47
N ALA A 177 4.99 -12.65 -6.73
CA ALA A 177 5.55 -11.81 -7.79
C ALA A 177 4.69 -10.56 -8.05
N SER A 178 3.36 -10.68 -8.01
CA SER A 178 2.46 -9.54 -8.24
C SER A 178 2.54 -8.50 -7.11
N VAL A 179 2.51 -8.93 -5.85
CA VAL A 179 2.64 -8.03 -4.69
C VAL A 179 4.03 -7.37 -4.67
N ALA A 180 5.08 -8.14 -4.97
CA ALA A 180 6.44 -7.59 -5.10
C ALA A 180 6.53 -6.54 -6.23
N ALA A 181 5.93 -6.82 -7.40
CA ALA A 181 5.89 -5.89 -8.52
C ALA A 181 5.10 -4.61 -8.19
N GLN A 182 3.98 -4.73 -7.48
CA GLN A 182 3.19 -3.59 -7.01
C GLN A 182 4.01 -2.68 -6.10
N PHE A 183 4.68 -3.25 -5.09
CA PHE A 183 5.52 -2.46 -4.19
C PHE A 183 6.76 -1.89 -4.90
N TYR A 184 7.35 -2.65 -5.84
CA TYR A 184 8.44 -2.16 -6.69
C TYR A 184 8.01 -0.90 -7.46
N MET A 185 6.83 -0.91 -8.10
CA MET A 185 6.31 0.27 -8.79
C MET A 185 6.22 1.47 -7.85
N VAL A 186 5.62 1.32 -6.65
CA VAL A 186 5.54 2.38 -5.63
C VAL A 186 6.92 2.96 -5.31
N SER A 187 7.87 2.09 -4.98
CA SER A 187 9.23 2.50 -4.62
C SER A 187 10.00 3.18 -5.76
N SER A 188 9.74 2.77 -7.01
CA SER A 188 10.36 3.34 -8.20
C SER A 188 9.89 4.77 -8.46
N TYR A 189 8.60 5.07 -8.25
CA TYR A 189 8.08 6.43 -8.34
C TYR A 189 8.60 7.31 -7.20
N GLY A 190 8.73 6.75 -6.00
CA GLY A 190 9.37 7.43 -4.87
C GLY A 190 10.83 7.83 -5.17
N GLN A 191 11.61 6.91 -5.75
CA GLN A 191 12.97 7.21 -6.20
C GLN A 191 13.01 8.27 -7.30
N ARG A 192 12.15 8.11 -8.32
CA ARG A 192 12.10 9.05 -9.46
C ARG A 192 11.78 10.47 -9.01
N LEU A 193 10.95 10.63 -7.98
CA LEU A 193 10.65 11.93 -7.38
C LEU A 193 11.88 12.56 -6.74
N ILE A 194 12.66 11.78 -5.97
CA ILE A 194 13.91 12.21 -5.35
C ILE A 194 14.90 12.65 -6.43
N ASP A 195 15.08 11.84 -7.48
CA ASP A 195 16.01 12.10 -8.58
C ASP A 195 15.62 13.37 -9.36
N LEU A 196 14.34 13.54 -9.69
CA LEU A 196 13.84 14.72 -10.41
C LEU A 196 13.92 16.00 -9.58
N SER A 197 13.67 15.90 -8.28
CA SER A 197 13.86 17.03 -7.36
C SER A 197 15.33 17.44 -7.31
N PHE A 198 16.25 16.47 -7.23
CA PHE A 198 17.68 16.72 -7.23
C PHE A 198 18.18 17.28 -8.57
N SER A 199 17.60 16.83 -9.69
CA SER A 199 17.94 17.27 -11.04
C SER A 199 17.79 18.78 -11.24
N ILE A 200 17.00 19.50 -10.44
CA ILE A 200 16.92 20.96 -10.51
C ILE A 200 18.25 21.61 -10.13
N SER A 201 18.90 21.10 -9.09
CA SER A 201 20.22 21.60 -8.67
C SER A 201 21.27 21.36 -9.76
N MET A 202 21.23 20.19 -10.38
CA MET A 202 22.12 19.83 -11.49
C MET A 202 21.84 20.69 -12.73
N ALA A 203 20.57 20.92 -13.08
CA ALA A 203 20.18 21.77 -14.19
C ALA A 203 20.65 23.22 -13.99
N ALA A 204 20.52 23.75 -12.77
CA ALA A 204 21.03 25.07 -12.42
C ALA A 204 22.55 25.15 -12.57
N TYR A 205 23.26 24.09 -12.17
CA TYR A 205 24.72 24.03 -12.26
C TYR A 205 25.23 23.95 -13.70
N LEU A 206 24.56 23.18 -14.56
CA LEU A 206 24.92 22.98 -15.98
C LEU A 206 24.58 24.17 -16.88
N GLN A 207 23.74 25.09 -16.43
CA GLN A 207 23.38 26.28 -17.18
C GLN A 207 24.59 27.22 -17.34
N ASN A 208 24.64 28.04 -18.40
CA ASN A 208 25.70 29.06 -18.59
C ASN A 208 25.53 30.28 -17.64
N TRP A 209 25.46 30.04 -16.33
CA TRP A 209 25.18 31.05 -15.30
C TRP A 209 26.29 32.10 -15.17
N TYR A 210 27.50 31.81 -15.66
CA TYR A 210 28.64 32.72 -15.60
C TYR A 210 28.47 33.96 -16.51
N ASP A 211 27.63 33.88 -17.54
CA ASP A 211 27.29 34.99 -18.45
C ASP A 211 26.23 35.95 -17.86
N GLY A 212 25.59 35.56 -16.74
CA GLY A 212 24.62 36.39 -16.03
C GLY A 212 25.23 37.53 -15.20
N SER A 213 24.36 38.42 -14.71
CA SER A 213 24.73 39.50 -13.77
C SER A 213 25.18 38.94 -12.42
N ILE A 214 25.87 39.75 -11.59
CA ILE A 214 26.27 39.34 -10.23
C ILE A 214 25.06 38.95 -9.38
N ARG A 215 23.93 39.66 -9.57
CA ARG A 215 22.69 39.42 -8.83
C ARG A 215 22.09 38.07 -9.20
N TYR A 216 22.00 37.78 -10.50
CA TYR A 216 21.53 36.50 -11.02
C TYR A 216 22.31 35.31 -10.41
N LYS A 217 23.64 35.42 -10.36
CA LYS A 217 24.51 34.36 -9.79
C LYS A 217 24.21 34.10 -8.32
N LYS A 218 24.01 35.15 -7.52
CA LYS A 218 23.68 35.02 -6.09
C LYS A 218 22.33 34.34 -5.90
N ASP A 219 21.31 34.75 -6.65
CA ASP A 219 19.97 34.19 -6.55
C ASP A 219 19.93 32.72 -7.01
N LEU A 220 20.65 32.39 -8.08
CA LEU A 220 20.79 31.02 -8.56
C LEU A 220 21.48 30.11 -7.54
N LEU A 221 22.50 30.62 -6.84
CA LEU A 221 23.20 29.88 -5.78
C LEU A 221 22.26 29.52 -4.62
N LEU A 222 21.35 30.42 -4.23
CA LEU A 222 20.30 30.13 -3.25
C LEU A 222 19.35 29.01 -3.72
N ILE A 223 18.99 29.02 -5.01
CA ILE A 223 18.16 27.98 -5.62
C ILE A 223 18.88 26.63 -5.60
N MET A 224 20.17 26.60 -5.98
CA MET A 224 20.99 25.38 -5.92
C MET A 224 21.06 24.83 -4.49
N ALA A 225 21.38 25.68 -3.52
CA ALA A 225 21.46 25.28 -2.11
C ALA A 225 20.12 24.72 -1.59
N ARG A 226 18.99 25.27 -2.02
CA ARG A 226 17.67 24.74 -1.67
C ARG A 226 17.36 23.42 -2.38
N ALA A 227 17.70 23.29 -3.65
CA ALA A 227 17.40 22.13 -4.49
C ALA A 227 18.26 20.89 -4.14
N GLN A 228 19.41 21.08 -3.48
CA GLN A 228 20.23 20.00 -2.93
C GLN A 228 19.54 19.19 -1.82
N ARG A 229 18.45 19.72 -1.23
CA ARG A 229 17.58 18.96 -0.32
C ARG A 229 16.40 18.40 -1.11
N PRO A 230 16.48 17.15 -1.62
CA PRO A 230 15.46 16.59 -2.47
C PRO A 230 14.12 16.45 -1.74
N ALA A 231 13.04 16.53 -2.51
CA ALA A 231 11.70 16.18 -2.05
C ALA A 231 11.57 14.66 -1.95
N GLU A 232 11.45 14.14 -0.72
CA GLU A 232 11.26 12.73 -0.44
C GLU A 232 9.90 12.48 0.21
N ILE A 233 9.29 11.34 -0.13
CA ILE A 233 8.05 10.89 0.51
C ILE A 233 8.43 9.97 1.67
N SER A 234 8.07 10.39 2.88
CA SER A 234 8.42 9.70 4.11
C SER A 234 7.30 9.77 5.15
N ALA A 235 7.08 8.64 5.84
CA ALA A 235 6.20 8.56 6.99
C ALA A 235 6.85 9.21 8.22
N LYS A 236 6.63 10.51 8.41
CA LYS A 236 7.16 11.29 9.54
C LYS A 236 8.69 11.17 9.73
N GLY A 237 9.45 10.91 8.65
CA GLY A 237 10.90 10.78 8.69
C GLY A 237 11.44 9.43 9.16
N ILE A 238 10.57 8.44 9.44
CA ILE A 238 10.99 7.12 9.93
C ILE A 238 11.36 6.20 8.76
N ILE A 239 10.55 6.23 7.70
CA ILE A 239 10.70 5.35 6.53
C ILE A 239 10.58 6.22 5.29
N VAL A 240 11.66 6.29 4.51
CA VAL A 240 11.66 6.93 3.18
C VAL A 240 11.32 5.86 2.14
N ILE A 241 10.37 6.16 1.25
CA ILE A 241 10.02 5.24 0.17
C ILE A 241 10.96 5.46 -1.00
N SER A 242 11.90 4.54 -1.16
CA SER A 242 12.91 4.52 -2.23
C SER A 242 13.14 3.10 -2.73
N LEU A 243 13.87 2.96 -3.83
CA LEU A 243 14.31 1.65 -4.32
C LEU A 243 15.17 0.90 -3.29
N ASP A 244 15.86 1.62 -2.39
CA ASP A 244 16.64 0.98 -1.33
C ASP A 244 15.74 0.32 -0.28
N THR A 245 14.61 0.93 0.05
CA THR A 245 13.60 0.31 0.92
C THR A 245 13.03 -0.98 0.31
N PHE A 246 12.82 -1.02 -1.01
CA PHE A 246 12.44 -2.24 -1.72
C PHE A 246 13.52 -3.33 -1.63
N LYS A 247 14.79 -2.99 -1.84
CA LYS A 247 15.90 -3.94 -1.70
C LYS A 247 16.00 -4.52 -0.29
N ILE A 248 15.85 -3.66 0.72
CA ILE A 248 15.85 -4.08 2.13
C ILE A 248 14.71 -5.05 2.39
N LEU A 249 13.49 -4.72 1.93
CA LEU A 249 12.32 -5.60 2.07
C LEU A 249 12.57 -6.97 1.44
N MET A 250 13.02 -7.01 0.18
CA MET A 250 13.31 -8.27 -0.52
C MET A 250 14.41 -9.09 0.16
N SER A 251 15.45 -8.44 0.69
CA SER A 251 16.50 -9.10 1.45
C SER A 251 15.96 -9.76 2.73
N ILE A 252 15.11 -9.04 3.47
CA ILE A 252 14.47 -9.58 4.69
C ILE A 252 13.58 -10.78 4.33
N THR A 253 12.75 -10.66 3.29
CA THR A 253 11.89 -11.75 2.82
C THR A 253 12.71 -12.98 2.42
N TYR A 254 13.81 -12.80 1.67
CA TYR A 254 14.68 -13.91 1.28
C TYR A 254 15.33 -14.59 2.49
N ARG A 255 15.85 -13.81 3.44
CA ARG A 255 16.44 -14.33 4.68
C ARG A 255 15.41 -15.13 5.48
N PHE A 256 14.20 -14.60 5.60
CA PHE A 256 13.10 -15.28 6.27
C PHE A 256 12.73 -16.60 5.60
N PHE A 257 12.59 -16.59 4.27
CA PHE A 257 12.35 -17.80 3.47
C PHE A 257 13.46 -18.85 3.66
N ALA A 258 14.73 -18.44 3.64
CA ALA A 258 15.86 -19.34 3.85
C ALA A 258 15.82 -19.99 5.25
N VAL A 259 15.51 -19.22 6.29
CA VAL A 259 15.37 -19.74 7.67
C VAL A 259 14.24 -20.76 7.75
N ILE A 260 13.04 -20.44 7.22
CA ILE A 260 11.90 -21.38 7.24
C ILE A 260 12.26 -22.69 6.52
N ARG A 261 12.90 -22.59 5.35
CA ARG A 261 13.31 -23.77 4.59
C ARG A 261 14.29 -24.65 5.37
N GLN A 262 15.22 -24.05 6.13
CA GLN A 262 16.15 -24.79 6.99
C GLN A 262 15.45 -25.45 8.19
N THR A 263 14.41 -24.84 8.75
CA THR A 263 13.68 -25.39 9.89
C THR A 263 12.69 -26.48 9.50
N VAL A 264 12.05 -26.38 8.33
CA VAL A 264 11.05 -27.36 7.84
C VAL A 264 11.70 -28.53 7.10
N GLY A 265 12.89 -28.35 6.55
CA GLY A 265 13.66 -29.42 5.88
C GLY A 265 14.40 -30.38 6.82
N LYS A 266 14.13 -30.36 8.12
CA LYS A 266 14.61 -31.30 9.14
C LYS A 266 13.44 -32.12 9.64
#